data_AF-A0A954HLN5-F1
#
_entry.id   AF-A0A954HLN5-F1
#
_cell.length_a   1.000
_cell.length_b   1.000
_cell.length_c   1.000
_cell.angle_alpha   90.00
_cell.angle_beta   90.00
_cell.angle_gamma   90.00
#
_symmetry.space_group_name_H-M   'P 1'
#
loop_
_entity.id
_entity.type
_entity.pdbx_description
1 polymer ?
#
loop_
_entity_poly.entity_id
_entity_poly.type
_entity_poly.pdbx_seq_one_letter_code
_entity_poly.pdbx_strand_id
1 'polypeptide(L)'
;MNLHVAEEPTVAGTEKGVWTLVGCLPPGRSLSKLHIRKASCVVGRKTGVDLQIASDCVSGRHAELIQVGEHLFVRDLGSTNGTFVNRRRVSQPTPVAVGDHIEIADVEFRVEFIAPVDTVAVKSNSKTAPVMDRMDSDWTLSQFENLMREKAVTPHYQPIVRFDDHQLVGLEAL
;
A
#
# COMPACT_ATOMS: atom_id res chain seq x y z
N MET A 1 -4.28 -44.18 -35.87
CA MET A 1 -3.65 -44.24 -34.54
C MET A 1 -3.38 -42.80 -34.12
N ASN A 2 -4.34 -42.18 -33.43
CA ASN A 2 -4.24 -40.76 -33.03
C ASN A 2 -3.56 -40.68 -31.66
N LEU A 3 -2.43 -39.98 -31.62
CA LEU A 3 -1.69 -39.63 -30.40
C LEU A 3 -2.57 -38.72 -29.53
N HIS A 4 -2.89 -39.19 -28.32
CA HIS A 4 -3.39 -38.37 -27.23
C HIS A 4 -2.25 -37.42 -26.80
N VAL A 5 -2.45 -36.12 -26.99
CA VAL A 5 -1.66 -35.09 -26.33
C VAL A 5 -2.22 -34.94 -24.92
N ALA A 6 -1.39 -35.16 -23.92
CA ALA A 6 -1.74 -35.01 -22.52
C ALA A 6 -2.09 -33.54 -22.24
N GLU A 7 -3.28 -33.31 -21.70
CA GLU A 7 -3.66 -32.03 -21.10
C GLU A 7 -2.78 -31.79 -19.87
N GLU A 8 -2.05 -30.68 -19.88
CA GLU A 8 -1.28 -30.21 -18.73
C GLU A 8 -2.24 -29.90 -17.57
N PRO A 9 -1.88 -30.25 -16.31
CA PRO A 9 -2.77 -30.04 -15.19
C PRO A 9 -2.93 -28.54 -14.93
N THR A 10 -4.15 -28.03 -15.12
CA THR A 10 -4.62 -26.74 -14.63
C THR A 10 -4.40 -26.69 -13.11
N VAL A 11 -3.28 -26.09 -12.69
CA VAL A 11 -3.02 -25.78 -11.28
C VAL A 11 -4.07 -24.79 -10.81
N ALA A 12 -4.91 -25.26 -9.89
CA ALA A 12 -5.94 -24.49 -9.22
C ALA A 12 -5.37 -23.15 -8.70
N GLY A 13 -5.96 -22.05 -9.15
CA GLY A 13 -5.54 -20.70 -8.79
C GLY A 13 -5.70 -20.46 -7.30
N THR A 14 -4.58 -20.47 -6.57
CA THR A 14 -4.48 -19.75 -5.30
C THR A 14 -4.60 -18.27 -5.65
N GLU A 15 -5.65 -17.61 -5.17
CA GLU A 15 -5.79 -16.17 -5.33
C GLU A 15 -4.53 -15.53 -4.73
N LYS A 16 -3.67 -14.94 -5.56
CA LYS A 16 -2.47 -14.25 -5.08
C LYS A 16 -2.86 -12.89 -4.53
N GLY A 17 -2.23 -12.48 -3.43
CA GLY A 17 -2.42 -11.14 -2.91
C GLY A 17 -1.98 -10.08 -3.92
N VAL A 18 -2.60 -8.91 -3.83
CA VAL A 18 -2.44 -7.84 -4.82
C VAL A 18 -1.75 -6.65 -4.17
N TRP A 19 -0.57 -6.31 -4.71
CA TRP A 19 0.10 -5.06 -4.38
C TRP A 19 -0.67 -3.88 -4.97
N THR A 20 -0.82 -2.82 -4.18
CA THR A 20 -1.57 -1.62 -4.54
C THR A 20 -0.75 -0.38 -4.22
N LEU A 21 -0.66 0.56 -5.17
CA LEU A 21 -0.16 1.90 -4.90
C LEU A 21 -1.33 2.84 -4.64
N VAL A 22 -1.29 3.53 -3.51
CA VAL A 22 -2.30 4.52 -3.12
C VAL A 22 -1.65 5.90 -3.11
N GLY A 23 -2.15 6.83 -3.91
CA GLY A 23 -1.57 8.16 -4.00
C GLY A 23 -2.49 9.15 -4.71
N CYS A 24 -2.13 10.43 -4.64
CA CYS A 24 -2.86 11.49 -5.32
C CYS A 24 -2.25 11.74 -6.70
N LEU A 25 -2.99 11.40 -7.76
CA LEU A 25 -2.49 11.50 -9.13
C LEU A 25 -2.90 12.84 -9.78
N PRO A 26 -2.02 13.44 -10.59
CA PRO A 26 -2.41 14.51 -11.51
C PRO A 26 -3.18 13.96 -12.74
N PRO A 27 -4.05 14.77 -13.37
CA PRO A 27 -4.46 16.12 -12.95
C PRO A 27 -5.48 16.10 -11.80
N GLY A 28 -5.52 17.16 -10.99
CA GLY A 28 -6.53 17.35 -9.95
C GLY A 28 -6.24 16.71 -8.58
N ARG A 29 -5.11 15.98 -8.43
CA ARG A 29 -4.67 15.36 -7.17
C ARG A 29 -5.75 14.47 -6.53
N SER A 30 -6.46 13.70 -7.35
CA SER A 30 -7.47 12.76 -6.87
C SER A 30 -6.81 11.53 -6.25
N LEU A 31 -7.28 11.12 -5.07
CA LEU A 31 -6.84 9.89 -4.43
C LEU A 31 -7.19 8.69 -5.33
N SER A 32 -6.17 7.93 -5.68
CA SER A 32 -6.26 6.82 -6.62
C SER A 32 -5.62 5.57 -6.02
N LYS A 33 -6.23 4.40 -6.28
CA LYS A 33 -5.68 3.09 -5.93
C LYS A 33 -5.34 2.33 -7.22
N LEU A 34 -4.09 1.91 -7.34
CA LEU A 34 -3.55 1.30 -8.54
C LEU A 34 -3.05 -0.11 -8.23
N HIS A 35 -3.74 -1.13 -8.73
CA HIS A 35 -3.39 -2.53 -8.53
C HIS A 35 -2.25 -2.96 -9.46
N ILE A 36 -1.17 -3.49 -8.90
CA ILE A 36 -0.05 -4.08 -9.63
C ILE A 36 -0.42 -5.52 -9.95
N ARG A 37 -1.01 -5.73 -11.14
CA ARG A 37 -1.47 -7.06 -11.59
C ARG A 37 -0.47 -7.83 -12.43
N LYS A 38 0.56 -7.14 -12.93
CA LYS A 38 1.61 -7.72 -13.76
C LYS A 38 2.87 -7.94 -12.93
N ALA A 39 3.59 -9.02 -13.22
CA ALA A 39 4.89 -9.30 -12.58
C ALA A 39 5.94 -8.21 -12.85
N SER A 40 5.82 -7.50 -13.99
CA SER A 40 6.57 -6.29 -14.30
C SER A 40 5.55 -5.23 -14.74
N CYS A 41 5.58 -4.08 -14.07
CA CYS A 41 4.68 -2.95 -14.28
C CYS A 41 5.51 -1.68 -14.46
N VAL A 42 5.56 -1.16 -15.68
CA VAL A 42 6.28 0.06 -16.02
C VAL A 42 5.42 1.28 -15.72
N VAL A 43 6.00 2.22 -14.98
CA VAL A 43 5.40 3.49 -14.60
C VAL A 43 6.04 4.63 -15.39
N GLY A 44 5.26 5.56 -15.93
CA GLY A 44 5.80 6.70 -16.65
C GLY A 44 4.76 7.65 -17.22
N ARG A 45 5.22 8.70 -17.91
CA ARG A 45 4.35 9.73 -18.51
C ARG A 45 3.78 9.35 -19.86
N LYS A 46 4.52 8.58 -20.66
CA LYS A 46 4.12 8.25 -22.04
C LYS A 46 2.90 7.33 -22.04
N THR A 47 2.07 7.45 -23.07
CA THR A 47 1.04 6.47 -23.35
C THR A 47 1.68 5.11 -23.67
N GLY A 48 1.00 4.02 -23.28
CA GLY A 48 1.47 2.65 -23.53
C GLY A 48 2.35 2.03 -22.43
N VAL A 49 2.62 2.75 -21.34
CA VAL A 49 3.13 2.14 -20.09
C VAL A 49 1.98 1.51 -19.30
N ASP A 50 2.30 0.66 -18.32
CA ASP A 50 1.30 -0.04 -17.51
C ASP A 50 0.58 0.90 -16.54
N LEU A 51 1.31 1.88 -16.00
CA LEU A 51 0.79 2.91 -15.11
C LEU A 51 1.20 4.28 -15.62
N GLN A 52 0.24 4.98 -16.24
CA GLN A 52 0.49 6.32 -16.76
C GLN A 52 0.28 7.38 -15.69
N ILE A 53 1.28 8.23 -15.48
CA ILE A 53 1.20 9.41 -14.61
C ILE A 53 1.32 10.67 -15.48
N ALA A 54 0.26 11.47 -15.51
CA ALA A 54 0.19 12.70 -16.30
C ALA A 54 0.85 13.89 -15.58
N SER A 55 2.17 13.79 -15.32
CA SER A 55 3.00 14.87 -14.79
C SER A 55 4.20 15.11 -15.70
N ASP A 56 4.54 16.38 -15.92
CA ASP A 56 5.71 16.76 -16.72
C ASP A 56 7.05 16.44 -16.05
N CYS A 57 7.05 16.28 -14.72
CA CYS A 57 8.23 15.85 -13.98
C CYS A 57 8.50 14.35 -14.13
N VAL A 58 7.53 13.57 -14.62
CA VAL A 58 7.67 12.13 -14.81
C VAL A 58 8.25 11.82 -16.20
N SER A 59 9.38 11.09 -16.24
CA SER A 59 9.97 10.59 -17.48
C SER A 59 9.03 9.62 -18.24
N GLY A 60 9.25 9.48 -19.55
CA GLY A 60 8.36 8.69 -20.41
C GLY A 60 8.21 7.22 -19.98
N ARG A 61 9.33 6.60 -19.58
CA ARG A 61 9.40 5.37 -18.79
C ARG A 61 10.27 5.72 -17.60
N HIS A 62 9.68 5.83 -16.41
CA HIS A 62 10.33 6.43 -15.25
C HIS A 62 10.88 5.36 -14.31
N ALA A 63 9.99 4.47 -13.88
CA ALA A 63 10.30 3.40 -12.96
C ALA A 63 9.60 2.13 -13.40
N GLU A 64 10.00 1.02 -12.80
CA GLU A 64 9.37 -0.28 -12.96
C GLU A 64 9.17 -0.91 -11.59
N LEU A 65 7.98 -1.45 -11.39
CA LEU A 65 7.60 -2.24 -10.24
C LEU A 65 7.67 -3.70 -10.65
N ILE A 66 8.43 -4.49 -9.91
CA ILE A 66 8.72 -5.89 -10.22
C ILE A 66 8.24 -6.73 -9.05
N GLN A 67 7.26 -7.61 -9.30
CA GLN A 67 6.76 -8.56 -8.32
C GLN A 67 7.46 -9.91 -8.51
N VAL A 68 8.11 -10.39 -7.45
CA VAL A 68 8.77 -11.70 -7.40
C VAL A 68 8.21 -12.49 -6.22
N GLY A 69 7.29 -13.43 -6.52
CA GLY A 69 6.51 -14.10 -5.49
C GLY A 69 5.62 -13.09 -4.74
N GLU A 70 5.76 -13.06 -3.41
CA GLU A 70 5.07 -12.11 -2.54
C GLU A 70 5.85 -10.80 -2.33
N HIS A 71 7.03 -10.65 -2.93
CA HIS A 71 7.88 -9.46 -2.74
C HIS A 71 7.69 -8.46 -3.88
N LEU A 72 7.72 -7.17 -3.53
CA LEU A 72 7.71 -6.07 -4.49
C LEU A 72 9.06 -5.36 -4.50
N PHE A 73 9.54 -5.04 -5.69
CA PHE A 73 10.74 -4.23 -5.91
C PHE A 73 10.42 -3.04 -6.79
N VAL A 74 11.12 -1.94 -6.58
CA VAL A 74 11.12 -0.78 -7.47
C VAL A 74 12.49 -0.59 -8.12
N ARG A 75 12.49 -0.30 -9.40
CA ARG A 75 13.69 0.00 -10.20
C ARG A 75 13.49 1.32 -10.93
N ASP A 76 14.41 2.25 -10.75
CA ASP A 76 14.48 3.46 -11.59
C ASP A 76 15.01 3.10 -13.00
N LEU A 77 14.41 3.66 -14.05
CA LEU A 77 14.77 3.38 -15.45
C LEU A 77 15.65 4.48 -16.07
N GLY A 78 16.46 5.18 -15.26
CA GLY A 78 17.26 6.31 -15.70
C GLY A 78 16.42 7.58 -15.80
N SER A 79 15.52 7.78 -14.84
CA SER A 79 14.63 8.93 -14.83
C SER A 79 15.38 10.24 -14.55
N THR A 80 14.81 11.36 -14.98
CA THR A 80 15.43 12.68 -14.82
C THR A 80 15.38 13.16 -13.37
N ASN A 81 14.23 13.02 -12.72
CA ASN A 81 14.01 13.50 -11.35
C ASN A 81 14.25 12.43 -10.28
N GLY A 82 14.45 11.18 -10.68
CA GLY A 82 14.71 10.05 -9.79
C GLY A 82 13.44 9.43 -9.22
N THR A 83 13.62 8.18 -8.77
CA THR A 83 12.67 7.43 -7.95
C THR A 83 13.24 7.31 -6.53
N PHE A 84 12.40 7.41 -5.50
CA PHE A 84 12.81 7.30 -4.10
C PHE A 84 11.92 6.31 -3.34
N VAL A 85 12.49 5.62 -2.36
CA VAL A 85 11.76 4.81 -1.37
C VAL A 85 12.08 5.39 0.00
N ASN A 86 11.06 5.82 0.75
CA ASN A 86 11.19 6.46 2.05
C ASN A 86 12.25 7.58 2.03
N ARG A 87 12.16 8.48 1.04
CA ARG A 87 13.09 9.59 0.76
C ARG A 87 14.54 9.20 0.43
N ARG A 88 14.82 7.91 0.22
CA ARG A 88 16.15 7.43 -0.23
C ARG A 88 16.10 7.14 -1.72
N ARG A 89 17.03 7.71 -2.47
CA ARG A 89 17.08 7.56 -3.93
C ARG A 89 17.37 6.11 -4.32
N VAL A 90 16.59 5.59 -5.26
CA VAL A 90 16.75 4.25 -5.83
C VAL A 90 17.88 4.28 -6.85
N SER A 91 18.98 3.59 -6.58
CA SER A 91 20.13 3.44 -7.49
C SER A 91 20.23 2.05 -8.12
N GLN A 92 19.55 1.06 -7.52
CA GLN A 92 19.49 -0.34 -7.90
C GLN A 92 18.09 -0.87 -7.58
N PRO A 93 17.65 -2.02 -8.12
CA PRO A 93 16.38 -2.64 -7.72
C PRO A 93 16.27 -2.73 -6.20
N THR A 94 15.32 -2.01 -5.62
CA THR A 94 15.19 -1.83 -4.17
C THR A 94 13.90 -2.51 -3.70
N PRO A 95 13.96 -3.40 -2.70
CA PRO A 95 12.75 -4.01 -2.14
C PRO A 95 11.86 -2.95 -1.49
N VAL A 96 10.54 -3.17 -1.57
CA VAL A 96 9.54 -2.29 -0.97
C VAL A 96 8.57 -3.12 -0.14
N ALA A 97 8.25 -2.65 1.06
CA ALA A 97 7.34 -3.29 1.99
C ALA A 97 5.98 -2.58 2.05
N VAL A 98 4.99 -3.23 2.67
CA VAL A 98 3.71 -2.60 2.99
C VAL A 98 3.93 -1.41 3.90
N GLY A 99 3.29 -0.28 3.57
CA GLY A 99 3.41 0.97 4.31
C GLY A 99 4.56 1.86 3.86
N ASP A 100 5.49 1.38 3.03
CA ASP A 100 6.55 2.22 2.47
C ASP A 100 5.98 3.29 1.53
N HIS A 101 6.74 4.38 1.41
CA HIS A 101 6.44 5.48 0.52
C HIS A 101 7.36 5.41 -0.70
N ILE A 102 6.78 5.34 -1.90
CA ILE A 102 7.49 5.43 -3.17
C ILE A 102 7.22 6.82 -3.76
N GLU A 103 8.27 7.56 -4.06
CA GLU A 103 8.18 8.82 -4.80
C GLU A 103 8.69 8.61 -6.22
N ILE A 104 7.87 8.97 -7.21
CA ILE A 104 8.18 8.94 -8.64
C ILE A 104 8.10 10.39 -9.13
N ALA A 105 9.25 11.06 -9.28
CA ALA A 105 9.32 12.51 -9.45
C ALA A 105 8.54 13.28 -8.37
N ASP A 106 7.48 13.97 -8.76
CA ASP A 106 6.63 14.82 -7.92
C ASP A 106 5.38 14.11 -7.38
N VAL A 107 5.29 12.79 -7.58
CA VAL A 107 4.14 11.97 -7.16
C VAL A 107 4.55 10.97 -6.11
N GLU A 108 3.85 10.96 -4.99
CA GLU A 108 4.07 10.08 -3.85
C GLU A 108 2.96 9.02 -3.77
N PHE A 109 3.37 7.78 -3.52
CA PHE A 109 2.49 6.63 -3.33
C PHE A 109 2.82 5.93 -2.02
N ARG A 110 1.80 5.56 -1.26
CA ARG A 110 1.90 4.57 -0.19
C ARG A 110 1.66 3.18 -0.75
N VAL A 111 2.50 2.23 -0.34
CA VAL A 111 2.37 0.83 -0.74
C VAL A 111 1.41 0.09 0.18
N GLU A 112 0.43 -0.58 -0.40
CA GLU A 112 -0.51 -1.47 0.30
C GLU A 112 -0.43 -2.87 -0.31
N PHE A 113 -0.77 -3.89 0.48
CA PHE A 113 -0.93 -5.26 0.01
C PHE A 113 -2.28 -5.79 0.47
N ILE A 114 -3.08 -6.26 -0.48
CA ILE A 114 -4.37 -6.87 -0.21
C ILE A 114 -4.16 -8.38 -0.25
N ALA A 115 -4.13 -9.01 0.92
CA ALA A 115 -4.09 -10.46 1.02
C ALA A 115 -5.35 -11.06 0.37
N PRO A 116 -5.23 -12.24 -0.26
CA PRO A 116 -6.41 -12.96 -0.74
C PRO A 116 -7.31 -13.27 0.45
N VAL A 117 -8.59 -12.92 0.35
CA VAL A 117 -9.57 -13.26 1.37
C VAL A 117 -9.89 -14.74 1.20
N ASP A 118 -9.40 -15.57 2.10
CA ASP A 118 -9.94 -16.91 2.27
C ASP A 118 -11.44 -16.77 2.56
N THR A 119 -12.27 -17.16 1.61
CA THR A 119 -13.73 -17.03 1.72
C THR A 119 -14.24 -18.01 2.78
N VAL A 120 -14.22 -17.58 4.03
CA VAL A 120 -15.03 -18.17 5.10
C VAL A 120 -16.09 -17.14 5.46
N ALA A 121 -17.34 -17.47 5.15
CA ALA A 121 -18.51 -16.62 5.27
C ALA A 121 -18.60 -15.91 6.64
N VAL A 122 -18.44 -14.58 6.66
CA VAL A 122 -18.76 -13.75 7.82
C VAL A 122 -20.06 -13.01 7.54
N LYS A 123 -21.10 -13.38 8.31
CA LYS A 123 -22.38 -12.67 8.39
C LYS A 123 -22.12 -11.20 8.72
N SER A 124 -22.67 -10.32 7.90
CA SER A 124 -22.60 -8.87 8.08
C SER A 124 -23.15 -8.45 9.43
N ASN A 125 -22.29 -7.88 10.27
CA ASN A 125 -22.69 -6.92 11.28
C ASN A 125 -21.75 -5.72 11.18
N SER A 126 -22.29 -4.61 10.68
CA SER A 126 -21.65 -3.31 10.65
C SER A 126 -21.37 -2.83 12.08
N LYS A 127 -20.08 -2.77 12.44
CA LYS A 127 -19.51 -1.83 13.43
C LYS A 127 -17.99 -1.77 13.21
N THR A 128 -17.48 -0.55 13.11
CA THR A 128 -16.07 -0.21 12.85
C THR A 128 -15.14 -0.76 13.92
N ALA A 129 -14.20 -1.61 13.51
CA ALA A 129 -12.90 -1.85 14.13
C ALA A 129 -11.98 -2.44 13.05
N PRO A 130 -10.68 -2.07 12.97
CA PRO A 130 -9.77 -2.71 12.04
C PRO A 130 -9.60 -4.18 12.47
N VAL A 131 -9.81 -5.10 11.53
CA VAL A 131 -9.43 -6.52 11.70
C VAL A 131 -7.90 -6.56 11.67
N MET A 132 -7.31 -6.60 12.85
CA MET A 132 -5.90 -6.90 13.06
C MET A 132 -5.71 -8.41 12.86
N ASP A 133 -4.79 -8.79 11.98
CA ASP A 133 -4.54 -10.19 11.65
C ASP A 133 -4.05 -10.94 12.90
N ARG A 134 -4.60 -12.14 13.07
CA ARG A 134 -4.57 -12.91 14.32
C ARG A 134 -3.21 -13.58 14.49
N MET A 135 -2.25 -12.88 15.11
CA MET A 135 -1.23 -13.52 15.97
C MET A 135 -0.41 -12.58 16.89
N ASP A 136 -0.54 -11.25 16.80
CA ASP A 136 0.23 -10.30 17.66
C ASP A 136 -0.62 -9.30 18.48
N SER A 137 -1.93 -9.53 18.59
CA SER A 137 -2.85 -8.58 19.24
C SER A 137 -2.76 -8.56 20.77
N ASP A 138 -2.38 -9.67 21.41
CA ASP A 138 -2.20 -9.71 22.88
C ASP A 138 -0.88 -9.06 23.31
N TRP A 139 0.17 -9.15 22.47
CA TRP A 139 1.47 -8.55 22.75
C TRP A 139 1.44 -7.02 22.61
N THR A 140 0.76 -6.48 21.59
CA THR A 140 0.75 -5.03 21.29
C THR A 140 -0.09 -4.22 22.29
N LEU A 141 -1.25 -4.74 22.72
CA LEU A 141 -2.02 -4.12 23.81
C LEU A 141 -1.30 -4.21 25.16
N SER A 142 -0.66 -5.34 25.47
CA SER A 142 0.08 -5.50 26.73
C SER A 142 1.32 -4.60 26.82
N GLN A 143 2.02 -4.38 25.70
CA GLN A 143 3.15 -3.43 25.62
C GLN A 143 2.70 -2.00 25.91
N PHE A 144 1.58 -1.57 25.33
CA PHE A 144 1.02 -0.24 25.57
C PHE A 144 0.49 -0.08 27.01
N GLU A 145 -0.20 -1.08 27.55
CA GLU A 145 -0.68 -1.06 28.94
C GLU A 145 0.47 -0.98 29.95
N ASN A 146 1.58 -1.69 29.72
CA ASN A 146 2.77 -1.59 30.56
C ASN A 146 3.40 -0.19 30.50
N LEU A 147 3.52 0.41 29.30
CA LEU A 147 4.04 1.77 29.15
C LEU A 147 3.20 2.82 29.87
N MET A 148 1.87 2.68 29.87
CA MET A 148 0.95 3.56 30.60
C MET A 148 1.02 3.33 32.11
N ARG A 149 1.14 2.07 32.56
CA ARG A 149 1.25 1.71 33.98
C ARG A 149 2.56 2.21 34.60
N GLU A 150 3.66 2.12 33.86
CA GLU A 150 5.00 2.55 34.30
C GLU A 150 5.25 4.05 34.13
N LYS A 151 4.26 4.82 33.65
CA LYS A 151 4.38 6.26 33.33
C LYS A 151 5.52 6.57 32.33
N ALA A 152 5.83 5.63 31.44
CA ALA A 152 6.89 5.78 30.44
C ALA A 152 6.43 6.59 29.21
N VAL A 153 5.13 6.90 29.10
CA VAL A 153 4.53 7.76 28.08
C VAL A 153 3.59 8.76 28.75
N THR A 154 3.58 10.01 28.25
CA THR A 154 2.60 11.03 28.66
C THR A 154 1.56 11.17 27.54
N PRO A 155 0.30 10.76 27.74
CA PRO A 155 -0.73 10.95 26.74
C PRO A 155 -1.07 12.44 26.64
N HIS A 156 -1.13 12.96 25.41
CA HIS A 156 -1.66 14.28 25.12
C HIS A 156 -3.10 14.15 24.64
N TYR A 157 -3.95 15.11 24.99
CA TYR A 157 -5.35 15.08 24.58
C TYR A 157 -5.74 16.37 23.89
N GLN A 158 -6.57 16.25 22.86
CA GLN A 158 -7.20 17.38 22.19
C GLN A 158 -8.71 17.39 22.47
N PRO A 159 -9.29 18.56 22.82
CA PRO A 159 -10.73 18.67 23.04
C PRO A 159 -11.50 18.64 21.72
N ILE A 160 -12.51 17.77 21.67
CA ILE A 160 -13.54 17.79 20.63
C ILE A 160 -14.67 18.66 21.14
N VAL A 161 -14.94 19.75 20.44
CA VAL A 161 -16.04 20.67 20.78
C VAL A 161 -17.13 20.62 19.72
N ARG A 162 -18.37 20.82 20.15
CA ARG A 162 -19.49 21.02 19.24
C ARG A 162 -19.34 22.40 18.60
N PHE A 163 -19.51 22.47 17.29
CA PHE A 163 -19.24 23.69 16.53
C PHE A 163 -20.16 24.86 16.92
N ASP A 164 -21.42 24.57 17.22
CA ASP A 164 -22.45 25.61 17.39
C ASP A 164 -22.35 26.37 18.72
N ASP A 165 -21.93 25.70 19.79
CA ASP A 165 -21.92 26.25 21.16
C ASP A 165 -20.54 26.10 21.85
N HIS A 166 -19.55 25.58 21.12
CA HIS A 166 -18.19 25.29 21.61
C HIS A 166 -18.19 24.41 22.87
N GLN A 167 -19.27 23.68 23.14
CA GLN A 167 -19.33 22.78 24.28
C GLN A 167 -18.43 21.59 24.06
N LEU A 168 -17.69 21.20 25.10
CA LEU A 168 -16.84 20.04 25.09
C LEU A 168 -17.68 18.76 24.94
N VAL A 169 -17.44 18.00 23.88
CA VAL A 169 -18.13 16.74 23.56
C VAL A 169 -17.25 15.52 23.85
N GLY A 170 -15.93 15.70 23.84
CA GLY A 170 -15.00 14.61 24.14
C GLY A 170 -13.55 15.05 24.13
N LEU A 171 -12.67 14.08 24.35
CA LEU A 171 -11.22 14.22 24.25
C LEU A 171 -10.69 13.14 23.32
N GLU A 172 -9.87 13.53 22.36
CA GLU A 172 -9.09 12.62 21.52
C GLU A 172 -7.68 12.50 22.10
N ALA A 173 -7.17 11.27 22.26
CA ALA A 173 -5.80 11.02 22.68
C ALA A 173 -4.86 11.04 21.46
N LEU A 174 -3.73 11.74 21.59
CA LEU A 174 -2.65 11.86 20.59
C LEU A 174 -1.45 10.99 20.96
#